data_AF-A0A7C6SUF1-F1
#
_entry.id   AF-A0A7C6SUF1-F1
#
_cell.length_a   1.000
_cell.length_b   1.000
_cell.length_c   1.000
_cell.angle_alpha   90.00
_cell.angle_beta   90.00
_cell.angle_gamma   90.00
#
_symmetry.space_group_name_H-M   'P 1'
#
loop_
_entity.id
_entity.type
_entity.pdbx_description
1 polymer ?
#
loop_
_entity_poly.entity_id
_entity_poly.type
_entity_poly.pdbx_seq_one_letter_code
_entity_poly.pdbx_strand_id
1 'polypeptide(L)'
;ELLKCEDKITVHPQYYMFQPDKTKKYDIVFNLNVLHHFGDDFGNNISKITAKEEMVKCLNNLASHTEIMIFQMGFNWKGDPNECLFEKGSKAEIIDFISKSTTAFWDIDAIGIAEKYQSDVTYKKLNENNISRNDLLGEFLNRPIFIMRSRKD
;
A
#
# COMPACT_ATOMS: atom_id res chain seq x y z
N GLU A 1 15.83 21.40 -8.63
CA GLU A 1 14.93 20.36 -9.17
C GLU A 1 15.56 18.99 -8.98
N LEU A 2 14.76 18.01 -8.55
CA LEU A 2 15.28 16.71 -8.08
C LEU A 2 15.37 15.66 -9.19
N LEU A 3 14.45 15.66 -10.17
CA LEU A 3 14.32 14.56 -11.15
C LEU A 3 14.52 14.96 -12.62
N LYS A 4 14.43 16.25 -12.99
CA LYS A 4 14.68 16.76 -14.36
C LYS A 4 13.89 16.01 -15.45
N CYS A 5 12.61 15.76 -15.20
CA CYS A 5 11.72 15.01 -16.09
C CYS A 5 10.33 15.66 -16.21
N GLU A 6 10.23 16.95 -15.92
CA GLU A 6 9.01 17.72 -15.90
C GLU A 6 8.35 17.77 -17.31
N ASP A 7 9.15 17.70 -18.37
CA ASP A 7 8.71 17.59 -19.76
C ASP A 7 8.11 16.22 -20.13
N LYS A 8 8.27 15.22 -19.25
CA LYS A 8 7.78 13.85 -19.42
C LYS A 8 6.70 13.48 -18.41
N ILE A 9 6.38 14.36 -17.45
CA ILE A 9 5.37 14.13 -16.43
C ILE A 9 4.15 15.00 -16.73
N THR A 10 3.03 14.33 -16.98
CA THR A 10 1.72 14.99 -16.96
C THR A 10 1.11 14.82 -15.57
N VAL A 11 0.90 15.93 -14.86
CA VAL A 11 0.24 15.93 -13.55
C VAL A 11 -1.26 16.17 -13.73
N HIS A 12 -2.08 15.30 -13.15
CA HIS A 12 -3.53 15.45 -13.09
C HIS A 12 -3.94 15.71 -11.62
N PRO A 13 -4.14 16.98 -11.19
CA PRO A 13 -4.44 17.29 -9.80
C PRO A 13 -5.91 16.97 -9.48
N GLN A 14 -6.21 15.69 -9.27
CA GLN A 14 -7.55 15.20 -8.98
C GLN A 14 -7.52 14.06 -7.99
N TYR A 15 -8.61 13.87 -7.25
CA TYR A 15 -8.79 12.67 -6.44
C TYR A 15 -8.94 11.45 -7.34
N TYR A 16 -8.22 10.39 -7.01
CA TYR A 16 -8.41 9.11 -7.67
C TYR A 16 -9.61 8.41 -7.03
N MET A 17 -10.73 8.41 -7.74
CA MET A 17 -11.88 7.59 -7.38
C MET A 17 -11.51 6.16 -7.74
N PHE A 18 -11.31 5.27 -6.77
CA PHE A 18 -10.99 3.83 -6.94
C PHE A 18 -12.10 3.02 -7.66
N GLN A 19 -12.93 3.69 -8.45
CA GLN A 19 -13.86 3.21 -9.47
C GLN A 19 -13.47 3.83 -10.83
N PRO A 20 -12.32 3.42 -11.38
CA PRO A 20 -11.77 4.04 -12.57
C PRO A 20 -12.53 3.66 -13.83
N ASP A 21 -12.42 4.55 -14.82
CA ASP A 21 -12.78 4.24 -16.19
C ASP A 21 -11.97 3.02 -16.69
N LYS A 22 -12.67 1.90 -16.94
CA LYS A 22 -12.10 0.63 -17.37
C LYS A 22 -11.41 0.69 -18.74
N THR A 23 -11.56 1.80 -19.47
CA THR A 23 -10.93 1.96 -20.79
C THR A 23 -9.46 2.35 -20.71
N LYS A 24 -9.01 2.90 -19.57
CA LYS A 24 -7.60 3.26 -19.37
C LYS A 24 -6.84 2.07 -18.80
N LYS A 25 -5.59 1.88 -19.24
CA LYS A 25 -4.64 0.93 -18.67
C LYS A 25 -3.31 1.61 -18.43
N TYR A 26 -2.63 1.19 -17.37
CA TYR A 26 -1.34 1.73 -16.94
C TYR A 26 -0.36 0.57 -16.72
N ASP A 27 0.85 0.68 -17.27
CA ASP A 27 1.88 -0.35 -17.11
C ASP A 27 2.37 -0.42 -15.66
N ILE A 28 2.51 0.75 -15.01
CA ILE A 28 3.02 0.88 -13.64
C ILE A 28 2.13 1.85 -12.86
N VAL A 29 1.68 1.43 -11.67
CA VAL A 29 0.94 2.26 -10.71
C VAL A 29 1.66 2.30 -9.38
N PHE A 30 1.86 3.51 -8.84
CA PHE A 30 2.35 3.72 -7.48
C PHE A 30 1.16 4.07 -6.57
N ASN A 31 0.73 3.11 -5.75
CA ASN A 31 -0.26 3.33 -4.69
C ASN A 31 0.46 3.35 -3.35
N LEU A 32 1.13 4.47 -3.07
CA LEU A 32 1.98 4.67 -1.90
C LEU A 32 1.23 5.33 -0.73
N ASN A 33 -0.02 4.88 -0.51
CA ASN A 33 -0.84 5.08 0.68
C ASN A 33 -1.92 6.20 0.61
N VAL A 34 -3.19 5.81 0.45
CA VAL A 34 -4.42 6.51 0.96
C VAL A 34 -5.57 5.51 1.20
N LEU A 35 -5.29 4.27 1.65
CA LEU A 35 -6.37 3.31 1.95
C LEU A 35 -6.71 3.26 3.45
N HIS A 36 -5.74 3.50 4.34
CA HIS A 36 -5.97 3.51 5.79
C HIS A 36 -6.73 4.75 6.31
N HIS A 37 -6.94 5.76 5.46
CA HIS A 37 -7.78 6.94 5.75
C HIS A 37 -9.27 6.71 5.45
N PHE A 38 -9.70 5.51 5.06
CA PHE A 38 -11.10 5.22 4.69
C PHE A 38 -12.13 5.63 5.77
N GLY A 39 -11.72 5.72 7.04
CA GLY A 39 -12.56 6.19 8.14
C GLY A 39 -12.64 7.72 8.32
N ASP A 40 -11.64 8.47 7.85
CA ASP A 40 -11.61 9.95 7.90
C ASP A 40 -12.08 10.57 6.57
N ASP A 41 -11.69 9.99 5.44
CA ASP A 41 -12.01 10.50 4.10
C ASP A 41 -13.48 10.29 3.69
N PHE A 42 -14.21 9.38 4.36
CA PHE A 42 -15.60 9.02 4.01
C PHE A 42 -16.64 9.36 5.09
N GLY A 43 -16.25 10.06 6.17
CA GLY A 43 -17.19 10.68 7.12
C GLY A 43 -18.10 9.74 7.91
N ASN A 44 -17.79 8.44 8.02
CA ASN A 44 -18.70 7.44 8.61
C ASN A 44 -18.08 6.64 9.77
N ASN A 45 -18.94 6.27 10.73
CA ASN A 45 -18.66 5.34 11.85
C ASN A 45 -18.48 3.89 11.37
N ILE A 46 -17.54 3.64 10.47
CA ILE A 46 -17.24 2.29 9.98
C ILE A 46 -16.35 1.54 10.97
N SER A 47 -16.55 0.22 11.07
CA SER A 47 -15.67 -0.65 11.85
C SER A 47 -14.33 -0.89 11.12
N LYS A 48 -13.28 -1.24 11.86
CA LYS A 48 -11.99 -1.67 11.27
C LYS A 48 -12.13 -2.88 10.34
N ILE A 49 -13.11 -3.76 10.60
CA ILE A 49 -13.40 -4.93 9.76
C ILE A 49 -13.91 -4.45 8.38
N THR A 50 -14.98 -3.66 8.39
CA THR A 50 -15.58 -3.09 7.17
C THR A 50 -14.58 -2.25 6.39
N ALA A 51 -13.75 -1.46 7.08
CA ALA A 51 -12.73 -0.65 6.43
C ALA A 51 -11.72 -1.53 5.68
N LYS A 52 -11.22 -2.61 6.31
CA LYS A 52 -10.32 -3.56 5.65
C LYS A 52 -10.95 -4.20 4.41
N GLU A 53 -12.22 -4.57 4.47
CA GLU A 53 -12.95 -5.14 3.32
C GLU A 53 -13.00 -4.17 2.14
N GLU A 54 -13.36 -2.91 2.39
CA GLU A 54 -13.40 -1.89 1.34
C GLU A 54 -12.01 -1.53 0.79
N MET A 55 -10.98 -1.47 1.64
CA MET A 55 -9.59 -1.29 1.18
C MET A 55 -9.17 -2.38 0.19
N VAL A 56 -9.49 -3.64 0.48
CA VAL A 56 -9.20 -4.78 -0.40
C VAL A 56 -9.98 -4.70 -1.69
N LYS A 57 -11.26 -4.33 -1.64
CA LYS A 57 -12.09 -4.14 -2.83
C LYS A 57 -11.52 -3.06 -3.74
N CYS A 58 -11.11 -1.92 -3.19
CA CYS A 58 -10.42 -0.87 -3.93
C CYS A 58 -9.11 -1.38 -4.54
N LEU A 59 -8.27 -2.06 -3.76
CA LEU A 59 -6.99 -2.62 -4.23
C LEU A 59 -7.18 -3.63 -5.37
N ASN A 60 -8.17 -4.52 -5.26
CA ASN A 60 -8.43 -5.55 -6.27
C ASN A 60 -9.06 -4.97 -7.55
N ASN A 61 -9.90 -3.94 -7.44
CA ASN A 61 -10.43 -3.24 -8.61
C ASN A 61 -9.32 -2.67 -9.50
N LEU A 62 -8.21 -2.24 -8.90
CA LEU A 62 -7.08 -1.66 -9.64
C LEU A 62 -6.39 -2.65 -10.58
N ALA A 63 -6.53 -3.97 -10.35
CA ALA A 63 -5.92 -5.00 -11.19
C ALA A 63 -6.40 -4.91 -12.64
N SER A 64 -7.65 -4.50 -12.86
CA SER A 64 -8.27 -4.44 -14.18
C SER A 64 -7.61 -3.46 -15.16
N HIS A 65 -6.84 -2.49 -14.65
CA HIS A 65 -6.20 -1.45 -15.47
C HIS A 65 -4.73 -1.21 -15.12
N THR A 66 -4.11 -2.12 -14.37
CA THR A 66 -2.72 -1.97 -13.91
C THR A 66 -1.96 -3.23 -14.28
N GLU A 67 -0.79 -3.15 -14.90
CA GLU A 67 0.05 -4.34 -15.07
C GLU A 67 0.90 -4.60 -13.82
N ILE A 68 1.65 -3.59 -13.36
CA ILE A 68 2.50 -3.67 -12.16
C ILE A 68 2.07 -2.60 -11.17
N MET A 69 1.85 -2.99 -9.92
CA MET A 69 1.59 -2.08 -8.82
C MET A 69 2.74 -2.09 -7.82
N ILE A 70 3.19 -0.90 -7.45
CA ILE A 70 4.03 -0.65 -6.28
C ILE A 70 3.09 -0.13 -5.20
N PHE A 71 2.82 -0.97 -4.21
CA PHE A 71 1.81 -0.73 -3.19
C PHE A 71 2.43 -0.62 -1.80
N GLN A 72 1.94 0.31 -1.00
CA GLN A 72 2.27 0.43 0.41
C GLN A 72 1.01 0.79 1.21
N MET A 73 0.83 0.18 2.38
CA MET A 73 -0.29 0.47 3.28
C MET A 73 0.19 0.83 4.69
N GLY A 74 -0.43 1.85 5.28
CA GLY A 74 -0.27 2.18 6.70
C GLY A 74 -0.91 1.15 7.63
N PHE A 75 -0.50 1.17 8.90
CA PHE A 75 -1.07 0.31 9.95
C PHE A 75 -1.78 1.09 11.05
N ASN A 76 -1.72 2.42 11.03
CA ASN A 76 -2.48 3.29 11.93
C ASN A 76 -3.93 3.39 11.45
N TRP A 77 -4.86 3.42 12.38
CA TRP A 77 -6.29 3.62 12.11
C TRP A 77 -6.57 5.10 12.02
N LYS A 78 -7.09 5.57 10.88
CA LYS A 78 -7.39 7.00 10.66
C LYS A 78 -6.19 7.93 10.89
N GLY A 79 -4.97 7.40 10.70
CA GLY A 79 -3.75 8.15 10.97
C GLY A 79 -3.45 8.39 12.46
N ASP A 80 -4.23 7.86 13.40
CA ASP A 80 -3.91 7.95 14.83
C ASP A 80 -2.74 7.00 15.17
N PRO A 81 -1.57 7.51 15.59
CA PRO A 81 -0.43 6.68 15.94
C PRO A 81 -0.64 5.81 17.19
N ASN A 82 -1.67 6.10 17.99
CA ASN A 82 -2.00 5.34 19.19
C ASN A 82 -3.02 4.23 18.92
N GLU A 83 -3.63 4.22 17.73
CA GLU A 83 -4.64 3.24 17.37
C GLU A 83 -4.26 2.51 16.09
N CYS A 84 -3.99 1.21 16.19
CA CYS A 84 -3.66 0.40 15.01
C CYS A 84 -4.93 -0.09 14.29
N LEU A 85 -4.86 -0.18 12.95
CA LEU A 85 -5.84 -0.83 12.07
C LEU A 85 -5.88 -2.35 12.31
N PHE A 86 -4.71 -2.92 12.62
CA PHE A 86 -4.54 -4.31 13.04
C PHE A 86 -4.36 -4.40 14.55
N GLU A 87 -4.40 -5.60 15.11
CA GLU A 87 -4.30 -5.79 16.57
C GLU A 87 -2.96 -5.30 17.10
N LYS A 88 -1.86 -5.63 16.40
CA LYS A 88 -0.50 -5.24 16.80
C LYS A 88 0.14 -4.22 15.86
N GLY A 89 -0.50 -3.91 14.72
CA GLY A 89 0.07 -3.01 13.71
C GLY A 89 1.43 -3.49 13.19
N SER A 90 1.65 -4.80 13.15
CA SER A 90 2.93 -5.41 12.75
C SER A 90 3.03 -5.55 11.23
N LYS A 91 4.27 -5.61 10.71
CA LYS A 91 4.48 -5.89 9.27
C LYS A 91 3.90 -7.24 8.87
N ALA A 92 4.02 -8.23 9.74
CA ALA A 92 3.48 -9.57 9.54
C ALA A 92 1.96 -9.54 9.32
N GLU A 93 1.21 -8.80 10.14
CA GLU A 93 -0.25 -8.65 9.95
C GLU A 93 -0.60 -7.99 8.62
N ILE A 94 0.14 -6.95 8.22
CA ILE A 94 -0.07 -6.28 6.92
C ILE A 94 0.21 -7.25 5.77
N ILE A 95 1.34 -7.97 5.83
CA ILE A 95 1.75 -8.92 4.79
C ILE A 95 0.74 -10.06 4.67
N ASP A 96 0.32 -10.64 5.80
CA ASP A 96 -0.67 -11.71 5.84
C ASP A 96 -2.01 -11.25 5.24
N PHE A 97 -2.48 -10.08 5.67
CA PHE A 97 -3.72 -9.49 5.19
C PHE A 97 -3.70 -9.25 3.68
N ILE A 98 -2.69 -8.56 3.16
CA ILE A 98 -2.57 -8.29 1.73
C ILE A 98 -2.46 -9.59 0.94
N SER A 99 -1.54 -10.49 1.33
CA SER A 99 -1.29 -11.74 0.59
C SER A 99 -2.55 -12.62 0.48
N LYS A 100 -3.34 -12.71 1.55
CA LYS A 100 -4.59 -13.49 1.54
C LYS A 100 -5.68 -12.82 0.72
N SER A 101 -5.83 -11.51 0.86
CA SER A 101 -6.96 -10.76 0.29
C SER A 101 -6.81 -10.42 -1.20
N THR A 102 -5.60 -10.52 -1.76
CA THR A 102 -5.33 -10.15 -3.16
C THR A 102 -5.08 -11.32 -4.09
N THR A 103 -4.99 -12.55 -3.58
CA THR A 103 -4.55 -13.73 -4.36
C THR A 103 -5.38 -14.02 -5.61
N ALA A 104 -6.66 -13.63 -5.66
CA ALA A 104 -7.47 -13.84 -6.85
C ALA A 104 -7.08 -12.91 -8.03
N PHE A 105 -6.51 -11.74 -7.73
CA PHE A 105 -6.32 -10.65 -8.70
C PHE A 105 -4.85 -10.28 -8.91
N TRP A 106 -3.97 -10.68 -8.00
CA TRP A 106 -2.58 -10.22 -7.98
C TRP A 106 -1.61 -11.36 -7.64
N ASP A 107 -0.49 -11.37 -8.34
CA ASP A 107 0.73 -12.07 -7.93
C ASP A 107 1.66 -11.11 -7.19
N ILE A 108 2.20 -11.51 -6.05
CA ILE A 108 3.17 -10.70 -5.30
C ILE A 108 4.58 -11.12 -5.74
N ASP A 109 5.20 -10.32 -6.59
CA ASP A 109 6.55 -10.56 -7.13
C ASP A 109 7.62 -10.36 -6.03
N ALA A 110 7.45 -9.35 -5.17
CA ALA A 110 8.37 -9.06 -4.08
C ALA A 110 7.73 -8.24 -2.95
N ILE A 111 8.29 -8.39 -1.75
CA ILE A 111 7.99 -7.54 -0.59
C ILE A 111 9.30 -6.94 -0.09
N GLY A 112 9.38 -5.61 -0.17
CA GLY A 112 10.49 -4.80 0.32
C GLY A 112 10.25 -4.33 1.75
N ILE A 113 11.23 -4.54 2.63
CA ILE A 113 11.24 -4.10 4.01
C ILE A 113 12.37 -3.09 4.21
N ALA A 114 12.05 -1.94 4.80
CA ALA A 114 13.07 -0.94 5.10
C ALA A 114 13.97 -1.41 6.24
N GLU A 115 15.27 -1.33 6.00
CA GLU A 115 16.33 -1.51 6.98
C GLU A 115 17.14 -0.21 7.04
N LYS A 116 17.41 0.26 8.25
CA LYS A 116 18.22 1.47 8.48
C LYS A 116 19.57 1.09 9.04
N TYR A 117 20.63 1.50 8.35
CA TYR A 117 22.00 1.40 8.82
C TYR A 117 22.59 2.81 8.88
N GLN A 118 22.89 3.28 10.09
CA GLN A 118 23.31 4.67 10.32
C GLN A 118 22.30 5.69 9.75
N SER A 119 22.71 6.50 8.77
CA SER A 119 21.86 7.47 8.07
C SER A 119 21.08 6.88 6.90
N ASP A 120 21.46 5.70 6.42
CA ASP A 120 20.98 5.18 5.14
C ASP A 120 19.81 4.23 5.33
N VAL A 121 18.80 4.39 4.49
CA VAL A 121 17.64 3.50 4.42
C VAL A 121 17.74 2.68 3.15
N THR A 122 17.70 1.36 3.28
CA THR A 122 17.67 0.44 2.15
C THR A 122 16.49 -0.50 2.26
N TYR A 123 15.85 -0.81 1.14
CA TYR A 123 14.81 -1.83 1.11
C TYR A 123 15.44 -3.18 0.78
N LYS A 124 15.19 -4.18 1.63
CA LYS A 124 15.64 -5.56 1.45
C LYS A 124 14.44 -6.48 1.23
N LYS A 125 14.69 -7.65 0.63
CA LYS A 125 13.67 -8.69 0.53
C LYS A 125 13.23 -9.11 1.95
N LEU A 126 11.92 -9.33 2.11
CA LEU A 126 11.35 -9.90 3.32
C LEU A 126 12.08 -11.19 3.74
N ASN A 127 12.42 -11.29 5.02
CA ASN A 127 12.95 -12.48 5.66
C ASN A 127 12.60 -12.46 7.16
N GLU A 128 12.96 -13.55 7.86
CA GLU A 128 12.65 -13.72 9.29
C GLU A 128 13.30 -12.65 10.19
N ASN A 129 14.41 -12.05 9.78
CA ASN A 129 15.12 -11.07 10.59
C ASN A 129 14.54 -9.66 10.46
N ASN A 130 13.89 -9.33 9.34
CA ASN A 130 13.38 -7.98 9.08
C ASN A 130 11.84 -7.84 9.18
N ILE A 131 11.11 -8.94 9.36
CA ILE A 131 9.64 -8.92 9.47
C ILE A 131 9.12 -8.20 10.74
N SER A 132 9.92 -8.11 11.79
CA SER A 132 9.50 -7.46 13.04
C SER A 132 9.31 -5.95 12.87
N ARG A 133 8.33 -5.38 13.58
CA ARG A 133 8.16 -3.93 13.68
C ARG A 133 9.34 -3.33 14.47
N ASN A 134 9.88 -2.21 13.99
CA ASN A 134 10.94 -1.48 14.66
C ASN A 134 10.52 -0.02 14.78
N ASP A 135 9.98 0.35 15.94
CA ASP A 135 9.40 1.68 16.16
C ASP A 135 10.45 2.81 16.09
N LEU A 136 11.75 2.50 16.22
CA LEU A 136 12.84 3.46 16.01
C LEU A 136 12.95 3.93 14.55
N LEU A 137 12.37 3.20 13.60
CA LEU A 137 12.30 3.60 12.19
C LEU A 137 11.18 4.61 11.92
N GLY A 138 10.26 4.80 12.87
CA GLY A 138 9.04 5.57 12.66
C GLY A 138 8.01 4.84 11.80
N GLU A 139 6.84 5.44 11.64
CA GLU A 139 5.68 4.78 11.01
C GLU A 139 5.93 4.39 9.55
N PHE A 140 6.38 5.35 8.73
CA PHE A 140 6.51 5.17 7.29
C PHE A 140 7.44 4.02 6.89
N LEU A 141 8.59 3.92 7.56
CA LEU A 141 9.58 2.88 7.26
C LEU A 141 9.16 1.50 7.80
N ASN A 142 8.17 1.44 8.69
CA ASN A 142 7.57 0.17 9.10
C ASN A 142 6.56 -0.38 8.08
N ARG A 143 6.20 0.38 7.04
CA ARG A 143 5.23 -0.07 6.02
C ARG A 143 5.92 -0.86 4.90
N PRO A 144 5.62 -2.17 4.73
CA PRO A 144 6.16 -2.95 3.63
C PRO A 144 5.77 -2.38 2.26
N ILE A 145 6.69 -2.46 1.30
CA ILE A 145 6.40 -2.15 -0.11
C ILE A 145 6.17 -3.46 -0.85
N PHE A 146 5.02 -3.60 -1.48
CA PHE A 146 4.67 -4.74 -2.31
C PHE A 146 4.90 -4.38 -3.78
N ILE A 147 5.56 -5.27 -4.52
CA ILE A 147 5.56 -5.25 -5.98
C ILE A 147 4.60 -6.35 -6.41
N MET A 148 3.51 -5.97 -7.05
CA MET A 148 2.41 -6.84 -7.41
C MET A 148 2.16 -6.78 -8.90
N ARG A 149 1.86 -7.92 -9.52
CA ARG A 149 1.48 -8.03 -10.93
C ARG A 149 0.03 -8.43 -11.05
N SER A 150 -0.74 -7.75 -11.87
CA SER A 150 -2.14 -8.13 -12.07
C SER A 150 -2.20 -9.48 -12.77
N ARG A 151 -3.11 -10.33 -12.29
CA ARG A 151 -3.53 -11.51 -13.01
C ARG A 151 -4.47 -11.04 -14.11
N LYS A 152 -4.11 -11.36 -15.35
CA LYS A 152 -4.99 -11.12 -16.49
C LYS A 152 -6.08 -12.19 -16.45
N ASP A 153 -7.34 -11.76 -16.45
CA ASP A 153 -8.48 -12.63 -16.78
C ASP A 153 -8.29 -13.23 -18.18
#